data_AF-A0A4Q3SIJ4-F1
#
_entry.id   AF-A0A4Q3SIJ4-F1
#
_cell.length_a   1.000
_cell.length_b   1.000
_cell.length_c   1.000
_cell.angle_alpha   90.00
_cell.angle_beta   90.00
_cell.angle_gamma   90.00
#
_symmetry.space_group_name_H-M   'P 1'
#
loop_
_entity.id
_entity.type
_entity.pdbx_description
1 polymer ?
#
loop_
_entity_poly.entity_id
_entity_poly.type
_entity_poly.pdbx_seq_one_letter_code
_entity_poly.pdbx_strand_id
1 'polypeptide(L)'
;MLSSGLAGQERSDYLLAGRAVVINGFVGERLRLSAENRVFAQDVARLVEPFRHRDEERCWQTEFWGKWFTSAVLAYKYHPSDSAMIMLDKAVSDLMETQTSDGYIGNYKPSKLLEQWDIWGRKYCMLGLLAWYDVKKDRKILVAASRVADNLLSDLAAADDVIVTKGNHRGMAASSVLEPLCLLYNAGGNKKYLEAAKKIVAQWETPVGPQLISKASLNVAERFPKPTPSKWFGPEQGQKSYEMMSCYEGLLELYR
;
A
#
# COMPACT_ATOMS: atom_id res chain seq x y z
N MET A 1 39.28 -22.64 -1.17
CA MET A 1 39.30 -21.21 -1.50
C MET A 1 38.92 -21.07 -2.97
N LEU A 2 37.75 -20.53 -3.25
CA LEU A 2 37.46 -19.73 -4.45
C LEU A 2 36.18 -18.95 -4.10
N SER A 3 36.41 -17.87 -3.38
CA SER A 3 35.49 -16.74 -3.28
C SER A 3 35.48 -16.08 -4.65
N SER A 4 34.38 -16.19 -5.38
CA SER A 4 34.07 -15.26 -6.47
C SER A 4 32.82 -14.51 -6.04
N GLY A 5 33.05 -13.36 -5.41
CA GLY A 5 32.01 -12.41 -5.09
C GLY A 5 31.23 -12.07 -6.35
N LEU A 6 29.90 -12.18 -6.25
CA LEU A 6 28.98 -11.48 -7.12
C LEU A 6 29.16 -9.99 -6.83
N ALA A 7 30.16 -9.39 -7.47
CA ALA A 7 30.25 -7.96 -7.59
C ALA A 7 28.94 -7.49 -8.23
N GLY A 8 28.21 -6.65 -7.51
CA GLY A 8 26.93 -6.11 -7.94
C GLY A 8 27.09 -5.47 -9.31
N GLN A 9 26.46 -6.09 -10.30
CA GLN A 9 26.28 -5.49 -11.61
C GLN A 9 25.51 -4.18 -11.38
N GLU A 10 26.09 -3.04 -11.76
CA GLU A 10 25.36 -1.76 -11.77
C GLU A 10 24.07 -1.96 -12.56
N ARG A 11 22.94 -1.92 -11.85
CA ARG A 11 21.62 -2.11 -12.47
C ARG A 11 21.29 -0.86 -13.27
N SER A 12 21.19 -1.01 -14.58
CA SER A 12 20.84 0.06 -15.51
C SER A 12 19.33 0.27 -15.67
N ASP A 13 18.51 -0.21 -14.73
CA ASP A 13 17.05 -0.08 -14.77
C ASP A 13 16.62 1.26 -14.14
N TYR A 14 16.88 2.34 -14.87
CA TYR A 14 16.43 3.68 -14.49
C TYR A 14 15.13 4.00 -15.21
N LEU A 15 14.09 4.35 -14.44
CA LEU A 15 12.91 4.98 -15.00
C LEU A 15 13.31 6.34 -15.60
N LEU A 16 13.24 6.45 -16.92
CA LEU A 16 13.38 7.73 -17.59
C LEU A 16 12.14 8.58 -17.32
N ALA A 17 12.33 9.88 -17.08
CA ALA A 17 11.21 10.80 -16.98
C ALA A 17 10.38 10.74 -18.27
N GLY A 18 9.09 10.41 -18.13
CA GLY A 18 8.16 10.40 -19.24
C GLY A 18 8.03 11.79 -19.87
N ARG A 19 7.64 11.84 -21.14
CA ARG A 19 7.23 13.10 -21.78
C ARG A 19 5.75 13.36 -21.49
N ALA A 20 5.39 14.61 -21.25
CA ALA A 20 3.99 15.00 -21.14
C ALA A 20 3.27 14.72 -22.47
N VAL A 21 2.14 14.02 -22.41
CA VAL A 21 1.29 13.70 -23.56
C VAL A 21 -0.14 14.12 -23.25
N VAL A 22 -0.86 14.60 -24.27
CA VAL A 22 -2.30 14.83 -24.17
C VAL A 22 -3.01 13.76 -24.97
N ILE A 23 -3.81 12.96 -24.29
CA ILE A 23 -4.63 11.91 -24.90
C ILE A 23 -5.95 12.57 -25.34
N ASN A 24 -6.21 12.53 -26.66
CA ASN A 24 -7.38 13.13 -27.28
C ASN A 24 -8.39 12.07 -27.75
N GLY A 25 -9.52 12.52 -28.32
CA GLY A 25 -10.55 11.67 -28.90
C GLY A 25 -11.32 10.88 -27.84
N PHE A 26 -11.81 9.69 -28.21
CA PHE A 26 -12.63 8.86 -27.32
C PHE A 26 -11.94 8.59 -25.97
N VAL A 27 -10.68 8.16 -25.98
CA VAL A 27 -9.95 7.83 -24.74
C VAL A 27 -9.74 9.08 -23.88
N GLY A 28 -9.35 10.20 -24.48
CA GLY A 28 -9.18 11.48 -23.78
C GLY A 28 -10.46 11.91 -23.09
N GLU A 29 -11.59 11.82 -23.79
CA GLU A 29 -12.90 12.16 -23.25
C GLU A 29 -13.31 11.23 -22.09
N ARG A 30 -13.05 9.92 -22.20
CA ARG A 30 -13.32 8.98 -21.10
C ARG A 30 -12.48 9.27 -19.86
N LEU A 31 -11.21 9.63 -20.03
CA LEU A 31 -10.32 10.02 -18.92
C LEU A 31 -10.81 11.31 -18.25
N ARG A 32 -11.15 12.33 -19.06
CA ARG A 32 -11.69 13.61 -18.57
C ARG A 32 -12.99 13.41 -17.79
N LEU A 33 -13.95 12.68 -18.36
CA LEU A 33 -15.22 12.39 -17.69
C LEU A 33 -15.05 11.57 -16.41
N SER A 34 -14.08 10.64 -16.36
CA SER A 34 -13.74 9.89 -15.15
C SER A 34 -13.15 10.80 -14.08
N ALA A 35 -12.21 11.67 -14.45
CA ALA A 35 -11.62 12.63 -13.53
C ALA A 35 -12.70 13.56 -12.93
N GLU A 36 -13.51 14.19 -13.77
CA GLU A 36 -14.52 15.17 -13.34
C GLU A 36 -15.69 14.55 -12.57
N ASN A 37 -16.31 13.50 -13.12
CA ASN A 37 -17.59 13.00 -12.59
C ASN A 37 -17.44 11.84 -11.61
N ARG A 38 -16.22 11.30 -11.43
CA ARG A 38 -15.96 10.21 -10.48
C ARG A 38 -14.90 10.60 -9.48
N VAL A 39 -13.69 10.95 -9.94
CA VAL A 39 -12.55 11.18 -9.04
C VAL A 39 -12.73 12.46 -8.24
N PHE A 40 -12.89 13.61 -8.89
CA PHE A 40 -13.05 14.90 -8.21
C PHE A 40 -14.48 15.18 -7.72
N ALA A 41 -15.44 14.29 -8.02
CA ALA A 41 -16.80 14.34 -7.48
C ALA A 41 -16.96 13.56 -6.16
N GLN A 42 -15.91 12.93 -5.64
CA GLN A 42 -15.99 12.21 -4.36
C GLN A 42 -16.14 13.15 -3.17
N ASP A 43 -16.88 12.68 -2.16
CA ASP A 43 -16.98 13.34 -0.87
C ASP A 43 -15.80 12.93 0.03
N VAL A 44 -14.86 13.85 0.20
CA VAL A 44 -13.68 13.68 1.06
C VAL A 44 -14.06 13.36 2.50
N ALA A 45 -15.06 14.06 3.06
CA ALA A 45 -15.44 13.88 4.45
C ALA A 45 -15.96 12.46 4.68
N ARG A 46 -16.77 11.94 3.75
CA ARG A 46 -17.25 10.55 3.78
C ARG A 46 -16.12 9.51 3.70
N LEU A 47 -15.08 9.78 2.91
CA LEU A 47 -13.92 8.87 2.81
C LEU A 47 -13.04 8.88 4.06
N VAL A 48 -12.97 10.02 4.76
CA VAL A 48 -12.21 10.16 6.02
C VAL A 48 -13.01 9.66 7.23
N GLU A 49 -14.35 9.70 7.18
CA GLU A 49 -15.21 9.41 8.33
C GLU A 49 -14.89 8.09 9.05
N PRO A 50 -14.61 6.95 8.36
CA PRO A 50 -14.24 5.71 9.05
C PRO A 50 -13.03 5.88 9.97
N PHE A 51 -12.06 6.72 9.61
CA PHE A 51 -10.85 6.98 10.39
C PHE A 51 -11.10 7.82 11.63
N ARG A 52 -12.31 8.29 11.89
CA ARG A 52 -12.67 8.97 13.15
C ARG A 52 -13.16 7.99 14.23
N HIS A 53 -13.46 6.75 13.84
CA HIS A 53 -13.98 5.70 14.72
C HIS A 53 -12.96 4.56 14.89
N ARG A 54 -12.96 3.90 16.05
CA ARG A 54 -11.99 2.83 16.41
C ARG A 54 -12.70 1.59 16.93
N ASP A 55 -13.71 1.16 16.20
CA ASP A 55 -14.64 0.09 16.55
C ASP A 55 -14.72 -1.02 15.49
N GLU A 56 -13.99 -0.91 14.37
CA GLU A 56 -13.99 -1.94 13.32
C GLU A 56 -13.24 -3.21 13.75
N GLU A 57 -13.67 -4.35 13.22
CA GLU A 57 -13.10 -5.66 13.51
C GLU A 57 -12.80 -6.51 12.27
N ARG A 58 -13.37 -6.19 11.11
CA ARG A 58 -13.50 -7.10 9.97
C ARG A 58 -13.45 -6.47 8.60
N CYS A 59 -13.95 -5.26 8.40
CA CYS A 59 -14.14 -4.67 7.07
C CYS A 59 -12.94 -3.84 6.60
N TRP A 60 -12.98 -3.42 5.34
CA TRP A 60 -11.87 -2.80 4.61
C TRP A 60 -12.13 -1.33 4.23
N GLN A 61 -13.10 -0.64 4.84
CA GLN A 61 -13.52 0.70 4.38
C GLN A 61 -12.40 1.75 4.32
N THR A 62 -11.35 1.61 5.14
CA THR A 62 -10.20 2.52 5.13
C THR A 62 -9.38 2.44 3.85
N GLU A 63 -9.48 1.35 3.07
CA GLU A 63 -8.82 1.27 1.76
C GLU A 63 -9.34 2.32 0.78
N PHE A 64 -10.62 2.71 0.90
CA PHE A 64 -11.30 3.53 -0.10
C PHE A 64 -10.68 4.91 -0.20
N TRP A 65 -10.28 5.50 0.92
CA TRP A 65 -9.58 6.78 0.92
C TRP A 65 -8.28 6.69 0.12
N GLY A 66 -7.40 5.73 0.40
CA GLY A 66 -6.10 5.66 -0.27
C GLY A 66 -6.18 5.24 -1.74
N LYS A 67 -7.10 4.33 -2.10
CA LYS A 67 -7.35 3.96 -3.52
C LYS A 67 -7.88 5.15 -4.32
N TRP A 68 -8.85 5.87 -3.77
CA TRP A 68 -9.35 7.09 -4.39
C TRP A 68 -8.24 8.13 -4.47
N PHE A 69 -7.54 8.39 -3.37
CA PHE A 69 -6.59 9.48 -3.27
C PHE A 69 -5.41 9.30 -4.24
N THR A 70 -4.85 8.10 -4.32
CA THR A 70 -3.79 7.78 -5.30
C THR A 70 -4.27 7.98 -6.75
N SER A 71 -5.52 7.63 -7.07
CA SER A 71 -6.12 7.91 -8.38
C SER A 71 -6.31 9.42 -8.63
N ALA A 72 -6.66 10.18 -7.59
CA ALA A 72 -6.85 11.62 -7.66
C ALA A 72 -5.54 12.38 -7.82
N VAL A 73 -4.45 11.92 -7.19
CA VAL A 73 -3.10 12.46 -7.43
C VAL A 73 -2.66 12.23 -8.87
N LEU A 74 -2.92 11.05 -9.45
CA LEU A 74 -2.61 10.80 -10.86
C LEU A 74 -3.41 11.71 -11.80
N ALA A 75 -4.71 11.88 -11.55
CA ALA A 75 -5.56 12.80 -12.31
C ALA A 75 -5.07 14.26 -12.19
N TYR A 76 -4.69 14.68 -10.98
CA TYR A 76 -4.13 16.01 -10.73
C TYR A 76 -2.79 16.21 -11.46
N LYS A 77 -1.88 15.24 -11.42
CA LYS A 77 -0.59 15.30 -12.15
C LYS A 77 -0.80 15.42 -13.66
N TYR A 78 -1.85 14.80 -14.20
CA TYR A 78 -2.19 14.85 -15.61
C TYR A 78 -2.84 16.19 -16.01
N HIS A 79 -3.77 16.70 -15.19
CA HIS A 79 -4.45 17.99 -15.39
C HIS A 79 -4.54 18.77 -14.07
N PRO A 80 -3.50 19.55 -13.71
CA PRO A 80 -3.49 20.32 -12.48
C PRO A 80 -4.55 21.43 -12.47
N SER A 81 -5.21 21.62 -11.34
CA SER A 81 -6.09 22.76 -11.08
C SER A 81 -6.06 23.17 -9.61
N ASP A 82 -6.39 24.42 -9.32
CA ASP A 82 -6.44 24.93 -7.94
C ASP A 82 -7.51 24.22 -7.10
N SER A 83 -8.67 23.93 -7.70
CA SER A 83 -9.75 23.20 -7.02
C SER A 83 -9.34 21.77 -6.64
N ALA A 84 -8.62 21.08 -7.53
CA ALA A 84 -8.07 19.75 -7.24
C ALA A 84 -6.98 19.82 -6.16
N MET A 85 -6.08 20.83 -6.22
CA MET A 85 -5.07 21.01 -5.18
C MET A 85 -5.71 21.23 -3.79
N ILE A 86 -6.71 22.11 -3.71
CA ILE A 86 -7.43 22.41 -2.45
C ILE A 86 -8.11 21.14 -1.91
N MET A 87 -8.78 20.36 -2.77
CA MET A 87 -9.44 19.12 -2.37
C MET A 87 -8.44 18.08 -1.85
N LEU A 88 -7.29 17.92 -2.53
CA LEU A 88 -6.27 16.96 -2.14
C LEU A 88 -5.52 17.37 -0.87
N ASP A 89 -5.19 18.66 -0.72
CA ASP A 89 -4.62 19.20 0.52
C ASP A 89 -5.60 18.99 1.69
N LYS A 90 -6.90 19.27 1.49
CA LYS A 90 -7.93 19.01 2.51
C LYS A 90 -8.01 17.52 2.87
N ALA A 91 -8.05 16.62 1.88
CA ALA A 91 -8.16 15.19 2.13
C ALA A 91 -6.98 14.63 2.92
N VAL A 92 -5.76 15.12 2.67
CA VAL A 92 -4.57 14.73 3.45
C VAL A 92 -4.60 15.32 4.86
N SER A 93 -4.96 16.61 5.00
CA SER A 93 -5.10 17.26 6.30
C SER A 93 -6.12 16.54 7.18
N ASP A 94 -7.33 16.32 6.65
CA ASP A 94 -8.42 15.64 7.34
C ASP A 94 -8.01 14.22 7.78
N LEU A 95 -7.27 13.46 6.95
CA LEU A 95 -6.76 12.14 7.32
C LEU A 95 -5.71 12.24 8.44
N MET A 96 -4.74 13.15 8.31
CA MET A 96 -3.66 13.32 9.29
C MET A 96 -4.19 13.74 10.67
N GLU A 97 -5.29 14.48 10.74
CA GLU A 97 -5.98 14.81 11.99
C GLU A 97 -6.50 13.59 12.74
N THR A 98 -6.71 12.46 12.05
CA THR A 98 -7.13 11.20 12.67
C THR A 98 -5.98 10.36 13.22
N GLN A 99 -4.73 10.77 12.95
CA GLN A 99 -3.55 10.06 13.42
C GLN A 99 -3.45 10.13 14.94
N THR A 100 -3.35 8.96 15.58
CA THR A 100 -3.20 8.86 17.02
C THR A 100 -1.78 9.25 17.45
N SER A 101 -1.60 9.46 18.75
CA SER A 101 -0.31 9.89 19.34
C SER A 101 0.82 8.88 19.12
N ASP A 102 0.50 7.58 19.04
CA ASP A 102 1.41 6.48 18.72
C ASP A 102 1.60 6.24 17.20
N GLY A 103 0.92 7.01 16.35
CA GLY A 103 1.13 7.03 14.90
C GLY A 103 0.14 6.21 14.08
N TYR A 104 -0.79 5.48 14.70
CA TYR A 104 -1.82 4.72 14.00
C TYR A 104 -2.74 5.61 13.16
N ILE A 105 -2.93 5.23 11.89
CA ILE A 105 -4.01 5.70 11.03
C ILE A 105 -4.74 4.46 10.51
N GLY A 106 -5.98 4.31 10.92
CA GLY A 106 -6.86 3.20 10.58
C GLY A 106 -8.14 3.33 11.39
N ASN A 107 -8.96 2.28 11.45
CA ASN A 107 -10.23 2.33 12.17
C ASN A 107 -10.55 1.09 13.01
N TYR A 108 -9.59 0.18 13.14
CA TYR A 108 -9.77 -1.05 13.91
C TYR A 108 -9.72 -0.73 15.41
N LYS A 109 -10.51 -1.48 16.18
CA LYS A 109 -10.41 -1.42 17.64
C LYS A 109 -9.08 -2.03 18.13
N PRO A 110 -8.56 -1.62 19.30
CA PRO A 110 -7.25 -2.07 19.78
C PRO A 110 -7.08 -3.59 19.86
N SER A 111 -8.13 -4.33 20.20
CA SER A 111 -8.08 -5.80 20.28
C SER A 111 -8.15 -6.51 18.93
N LYS A 112 -8.19 -5.77 17.82
CA LYS A 112 -8.27 -6.26 16.44
C LYS A 112 -7.16 -5.75 15.54
N LEU A 113 -6.17 -5.05 16.09
CA LEU A 113 -5.00 -4.64 15.31
C LEU A 113 -4.30 -5.86 14.71
N LEU A 114 -3.74 -5.69 13.51
CA LEU A 114 -3.11 -6.73 12.68
C LEU A 114 -4.04 -7.83 12.16
N GLU A 115 -5.32 -7.84 12.54
CA GLU A 115 -6.30 -8.78 12.00
C GLU A 115 -6.91 -8.28 10.67
N GLN A 116 -7.50 -9.20 9.92
CA GLN A 116 -8.35 -8.92 8.76
C GLN A 116 -7.75 -7.93 7.74
N TRP A 117 -8.23 -6.69 7.70
CA TRP A 117 -7.80 -5.66 6.74
C TRP A 117 -7.11 -4.47 7.40
N ASP A 118 -6.70 -4.57 8.66
CA ASP A 118 -6.05 -3.46 9.36
C ASP A 118 -4.75 -3.01 8.66
N ILE A 119 -3.80 -3.94 8.47
CA ILE A 119 -2.52 -3.65 7.78
C ILE A 119 -2.76 -3.18 6.34
N TRP A 120 -3.78 -3.72 5.68
CA TRP A 120 -4.18 -3.34 4.33
C TRP A 120 -4.70 -1.90 4.27
N GLY A 121 -5.52 -1.48 5.23
CA GLY A 121 -5.95 -0.09 5.39
C GLY A 121 -4.76 0.85 5.66
N ARG A 122 -3.88 0.48 6.60
CA ARG A 122 -2.65 1.26 6.92
C ARG A 122 -1.77 1.45 5.69
N LYS A 123 -1.61 0.41 4.86
CA LYS A 123 -0.89 0.48 3.58
C LYS A 123 -1.48 1.56 2.67
N TYR A 124 -2.78 1.57 2.43
CA TYR A 124 -3.40 2.58 1.55
C TYR A 124 -3.31 3.99 2.11
N CYS A 125 -3.32 4.16 3.43
CA CYS A 125 -3.03 5.45 4.06
C CYS A 125 -1.62 5.91 3.72
N MET A 126 -0.61 5.05 3.89
CA MET A 126 0.77 5.36 3.56
C MET A 126 0.94 5.67 2.07
N LEU A 127 0.36 4.86 1.17
CA LEU A 127 0.43 5.11 -0.28
C LEU A 127 -0.18 6.47 -0.66
N GLY A 128 -1.35 6.83 -0.13
CA GLY A 128 -1.95 8.13 -0.40
C GLY A 128 -1.13 9.29 0.14
N LEU A 129 -0.63 9.19 1.38
CA LEU A 129 0.26 10.21 1.96
C LEU A 129 1.56 10.36 1.15
N LEU A 130 2.20 9.26 0.76
CA LEU A 130 3.43 9.28 -0.03
C LEU A 130 3.21 9.83 -1.44
N ALA A 131 2.05 9.52 -2.06
CA ALA A 131 1.66 10.11 -3.34
C ALA A 131 1.53 11.63 -3.26
N TRP A 132 0.97 12.18 -2.16
CA TRP A 132 0.91 13.63 -1.97
C TRP A 132 2.24 14.26 -1.58
N TYR A 133 3.03 13.57 -0.75
CA TYR A 133 4.40 13.98 -0.45
C TYR A 133 5.21 14.12 -1.74
N ASP A 134 5.04 13.21 -2.69
CA ASP A 134 5.76 13.30 -3.96
C ASP A 134 5.44 14.60 -4.74
N VAL A 135 4.20 15.10 -4.63
CA VAL A 135 3.77 16.37 -5.25
C VAL A 135 4.23 17.59 -4.45
N LYS A 136 3.94 17.63 -3.14
CA LYS A 136 4.13 18.83 -2.31
C LYS A 136 5.53 18.95 -1.71
N LYS A 137 6.23 17.81 -1.57
CA LYS A 137 7.47 17.65 -0.80
C LYS A 137 7.37 18.20 0.63
N ASP A 138 6.17 18.24 1.22
CA ASP A 138 5.97 18.68 2.61
C ASP A 138 6.38 17.58 3.59
N ARG A 139 7.39 17.89 4.41
CA ARG A 139 7.93 16.98 5.42
C ARG A 139 6.88 16.51 6.43
N LYS A 140 5.84 17.30 6.72
CA LYS A 140 4.77 16.89 7.65
C LYS A 140 4.04 15.64 7.16
N ILE A 141 3.80 15.55 5.84
CA ILE A 141 3.15 14.41 5.22
C ILE A 141 4.05 13.16 5.30
N LEU A 142 5.34 13.32 4.98
CA LEU A 142 6.32 12.23 5.09
C LEU A 142 6.44 11.71 6.53
N VAL A 143 6.44 12.62 7.52
CA VAL A 143 6.46 12.27 8.94
C VAL A 143 5.18 11.52 9.34
N ALA A 144 4.01 11.95 8.87
CA ALA A 144 2.76 11.23 9.13
C ALA A 144 2.79 9.80 8.57
N ALA A 145 3.21 9.62 7.31
CA ALA A 145 3.36 8.28 6.71
C ALA A 145 4.39 7.42 7.47
N SER A 146 5.53 8.01 7.85
CA SER A 146 6.57 7.35 8.64
C SER A 146 6.04 6.87 10.00
N ARG A 147 5.20 7.68 10.67
CA ARG A 147 4.56 7.31 11.94
C ARG A 147 3.59 6.15 11.81
N VAL A 148 2.85 6.04 10.69
CA VAL A 148 2.00 4.87 10.40
C VAL A 148 2.85 3.61 10.25
N ALA A 149 3.96 3.70 9.51
CA ALA A 149 4.88 2.58 9.34
C ALA A 149 5.51 2.17 10.68
N ASP A 150 5.97 3.15 11.47
CA ASP A 150 6.62 2.90 12.76
C ASP A 150 5.67 2.24 13.76
N ASN A 151 4.41 2.69 13.79
CA ASN A 151 3.36 2.08 14.57
C ASN A 151 3.10 0.62 14.13
N LEU A 152 2.96 0.37 12.83
CA LEU A 152 2.78 -1.00 12.30
C LEU A 152 3.95 -1.93 12.65
N LEU A 153 5.19 -1.47 12.47
CA LEU A 153 6.36 -2.28 12.79
C LEU A 153 6.46 -2.55 14.29
N SER A 154 6.05 -1.60 15.13
CA SER A 154 5.99 -1.78 16.59
C SER A 154 4.92 -2.81 16.99
N ASP A 155 3.73 -2.73 16.39
CA ASP A 155 2.65 -3.70 16.62
C ASP A 155 3.08 -5.12 16.20
N LEU A 156 3.73 -5.25 15.03
CA LEU A 156 4.26 -6.53 14.56
C LEU A 156 5.30 -7.11 15.53
N ALA A 157 6.25 -6.29 15.98
CA ALA A 157 7.29 -6.69 16.93
C ALA A 157 6.74 -7.07 18.31
N ALA A 158 5.67 -6.40 18.77
CA ALA A 158 4.99 -6.72 20.02
C ALA A 158 4.16 -8.02 19.94
N ALA A 159 3.80 -8.44 18.72
CA ALA A 159 3.16 -9.71 18.45
C ALA A 159 4.21 -10.82 18.27
N ASP A 160 4.21 -11.50 17.12
CA ASP A 160 5.15 -12.57 16.75
C ASP A 160 6.12 -12.15 15.64
N ASP A 161 5.95 -10.94 15.11
CA ASP A 161 6.77 -10.36 14.04
C ASP A 161 6.72 -11.20 12.72
N VAL A 162 5.64 -11.95 12.52
CA VAL A 162 5.37 -12.77 11.33
C VAL A 162 4.21 -12.18 10.53
N ILE A 163 4.50 -11.31 9.55
CA ILE A 163 3.45 -10.63 8.76
C ILE A 163 2.64 -11.59 7.89
N VAL A 164 3.25 -12.69 7.44
CA VAL A 164 2.61 -13.64 6.51
C VAL A 164 1.49 -14.47 7.16
N THR A 165 1.35 -14.42 8.48
CA THR A 165 0.24 -15.02 9.22
C THR A 165 -0.88 -14.02 9.51
N LYS A 166 -0.69 -12.74 9.18
CA LYS A 166 -1.65 -11.65 9.46
C LYS A 166 -2.62 -11.41 8.30
N GLY A 167 -3.75 -10.82 8.63
CA GLY A 167 -4.77 -10.43 7.65
C GLY A 167 -5.33 -11.58 6.80
N ASN A 168 -5.67 -11.27 5.55
CA ASN A 168 -6.36 -12.18 4.63
C ASN A 168 -5.45 -12.72 3.52
N HIS A 169 -5.92 -13.77 2.86
CA HIS A 169 -5.34 -14.33 1.65
C HIS A 169 -3.89 -14.81 1.82
N ARG A 170 -3.65 -15.68 2.81
CA ARG A 170 -2.32 -16.22 3.17
C ARG A 170 -1.28 -15.14 3.42
N GLY A 171 -1.70 -14.09 4.13
CA GLY A 171 -0.84 -12.96 4.45
C GLY A 171 -0.51 -12.06 3.28
N MET A 172 -1.03 -12.29 2.07
CA MET A 172 -0.74 -11.43 0.92
C MET A 172 -1.33 -10.02 1.10
N ALA A 173 -2.52 -9.91 1.70
CA ALA A 173 -3.09 -8.60 1.99
C ALA A 173 -2.15 -7.78 2.91
N ALA A 174 -1.74 -8.37 4.03
CA ALA A 174 -0.82 -7.72 4.98
C ALA A 174 0.55 -7.44 4.36
N SER A 175 1.12 -8.43 3.67
CA SER A 175 2.46 -8.35 3.05
C SER A 175 2.58 -7.28 1.97
N SER A 176 1.47 -6.91 1.32
CA SER A 176 1.47 -5.85 0.30
C SER A 176 1.83 -4.45 0.84
N VAL A 177 1.94 -4.29 2.16
CA VAL A 177 2.56 -3.10 2.79
C VAL A 177 4.04 -2.93 2.43
N LEU A 178 4.64 -3.92 1.77
CA LEU A 178 5.99 -3.85 1.20
C LEU A 178 6.22 -2.57 0.37
N GLU A 179 5.28 -2.21 -0.50
CA GLU A 179 5.40 -1.06 -1.40
C GLU A 179 5.61 0.27 -0.65
N PRO A 180 4.72 0.71 0.28
CA PRO A 180 4.96 1.95 1.00
C PRO A 180 6.20 1.94 1.90
N LEU A 181 6.68 0.78 2.37
CA LEU A 181 7.94 0.68 3.11
C LEU A 181 9.16 0.99 2.21
N CYS A 182 9.18 0.45 1.00
CA CYS A 182 10.21 0.77 0.00
C CYS A 182 10.17 2.26 -0.37
N LEU A 183 8.97 2.81 -0.60
CA LEU A 183 8.80 4.23 -0.91
C LEU A 183 9.25 5.16 0.25
N LEU A 184 9.00 4.78 1.51
CA LEU A 184 9.50 5.51 2.68
C LEU A 184 11.03 5.47 2.78
N TYR A 185 11.65 4.33 2.48
CA TYR A 185 13.11 4.25 2.40
C TYR A 185 13.65 5.18 1.31
N ASN A 186 13.07 5.18 0.12
CA ASN A 186 13.50 6.03 -0.99
C ASN A 186 13.30 7.53 -0.69
N ALA A 187 12.22 7.89 0.01
CA ALA A 187 11.94 9.29 0.37
C ALA A 187 12.82 9.82 1.52
N GLY A 188 13.16 8.98 2.51
CA GLY A 188 13.78 9.43 3.76
C GLY A 188 15.17 8.85 4.07
N GLY A 189 15.63 7.84 3.33
CA GLY A 189 16.90 7.14 3.54
C GLY A 189 16.97 6.28 4.82
N ASN A 190 15.87 6.14 5.56
CA ASN A 190 15.87 5.40 6.82
C ASN A 190 15.89 3.88 6.57
N LYS A 191 17.06 3.27 6.79
CA LYS A 191 17.31 1.84 6.53
C LYS A 191 16.35 0.89 7.24
N LYS A 192 15.70 1.31 8.34
CA LYS A 192 14.73 0.45 9.05
C LYS A 192 13.58 -0.02 8.13
N TYR A 193 13.13 0.84 7.22
CA TYR A 193 12.05 0.48 6.29
C TYR A 193 12.52 -0.49 5.22
N LEU A 194 13.76 -0.34 4.74
CA LEU A 194 14.37 -1.30 3.81
C LEU A 194 14.57 -2.68 4.47
N GLU A 195 15.04 -2.72 5.72
CA GLU A 195 15.21 -3.97 6.44
C GLU A 195 13.87 -4.65 6.74
N ALA A 196 12.83 -3.87 7.07
CA ALA A 196 11.46 -4.39 7.18
C ALA A 196 10.97 -4.96 5.84
N ALA A 197 11.16 -4.25 4.72
CA ALA A 197 10.79 -4.71 3.39
C ALA A 197 11.47 -6.04 3.01
N LYS A 198 12.79 -6.15 3.23
CA LYS A 198 13.54 -7.40 3.00
C LYS A 198 13.02 -8.55 3.87
N LYS A 199 12.68 -8.26 5.13
CA LYS A 199 12.12 -9.26 6.05
C LYS A 199 10.77 -9.80 5.56
N ILE A 200 9.87 -8.93 5.09
CA ILE A 200 8.58 -9.35 4.52
C ILE A 200 8.81 -10.35 3.37
N VAL A 201 9.69 -10.00 2.43
CA VAL A 201 10.01 -10.87 1.28
C VAL A 201 10.64 -12.19 1.71
N ALA A 202 11.54 -12.17 2.69
CA ALA A 202 12.11 -13.40 3.25
C ALA A 202 11.03 -14.31 3.88
N GLN A 203 10.02 -13.73 4.55
CA GLN A 203 8.93 -14.50 5.14
C GLN A 203 8.03 -15.16 4.10
N TRP A 204 7.93 -14.62 2.88
CA TRP A 204 7.11 -15.21 1.82
C TRP A 204 7.51 -16.65 1.53
N GLU A 205 8.80 -16.95 1.53
CA GLU A 205 9.33 -18.27 1.15
C GLU A 205 9.41 -19.28 2.30
N THR A 206 8.90 -18.92 3.48
CA THR A 206 8.79 -19.86 4.60
C THR A 206 7.63 -20.86 4.39
N PRO A 207 7.58 -22.00 5.10
CA PRO A 207 6.48 -22.97 4.99
C PRO A 207 5.08 -22.40 5.30
N VAL A 208 5.00 -21.36 6.13
CA VAL A 208 3.75 -20.67 6.48
C VAL A 208 3.44 -19.50 5.53
N GLY A 209 4.41 -19.10 4.70
CA GLY A 209 4.30 -17.98 3.77
C GLY A 209 3.62 -18.34 2.44
N PRO A 210 3.26 -17.32 1.64
CA PRO A 210 2.61 -17.52 0.35
C PRO A 210 3.51 -18.04 -0.79
N GLN A 211 4.82 -18.16 -0.60
CA GLN A 211 5.79 -18.69 -1.58
C GLN A 211 5.71 -17.97 -2.93
N LEU A 212 5.61 -16.62 -2.90
CA LEU A 212 5.32 -15.81 -4.07
C LEU A 212 6.44 -15.83 -5.13
N ILE A 213 7.68 -16.02 -4.71
CA ILE A 213 8.83 -16.07 -5.63
C ILE A 213 8.95 -17.50 -6.18
N SER A 214 9.01 -18.51 -5.32
CA SER A 214 9.17 -19.91 -5.77
C SER A 214 7.97 -20.43 -6.60
N LYS A 215 6.77 -19.85 -6.43
CA LYS A 215 5.58 -20.18 -7.23
C LYS A 215 5.30 -19.22 -8.37
N ALA A 216 6.20 -18.27 -8.68
CA ALA A 216 5.93 -17.22 -9.65
C ALA A 216 5.58 -17.74 -11.06
N SER A 217 6.13 -18.90 -11.46
CA SER A 217 5.86 -19.55 -12.75
C SER A 217 4.59 -20.39 -12.79
N LEU A 218 3.92 -20.61 -11.64
CA LEU A 218 2.71 -21.41 -11.56
C LEU A 218 1.47 -20.53 -11.79
N ASN A 219 0.46 -21.10 -12.45
CA ASN A 219 -0.86 -20.48 -12.57
C ASN A 219 -1.41 -20.16 -11.18
N VAL A 220 -2.00 -18.98 -10.99
CA VAL A 220 -2.54 -18.52 -9.69
C VAL A 220 -3.47 -19.57 -9.04
N ALA A 221 -4.29 -20.23 -9.86
CA ALA A 221 -5.22 -21.29 -9.40
C ALA A 221 -4.51 -22.57 -8.91
N GLU A 222 -3.26 -22.81 -9.30
CA GLU A 222 -2.50 -24.03 -8.96
C GLU A 222 -1.55 -23.81 -7.77
N ARG A 223 -1.35 -22.56 -7.33
CA ARG A 223 -0.40 -22.23 -6.26
C ARG A 223 -0.81 -22.77 -4.89
N PHE A 224 -2.11 -22.93 -4.67
CA PHE A 224 -2.68 -23.40 -3.41
C PHE A 224 -3.92 -24.26 -3.67
N PRO A 225 -4.24 -25.19 -2.75
CA PRO A 225 -5.51 -25.90 -2.79
C PRO A 225 -6.69 -24.92 -2.84
N LYS A 226 -7.69 -25.25 -3.66
CA LYS A 226 -8.94 -24.51 -3.70
C LYS A 226 -9.62 -24.58 -2.33
N PRO A 227 -9.99 -23.44 -1.71
CA PRO A 227 -10.65 -23.47 -0.42
C PRO A 227 -12.06 -24.06 -0.51
N THR A 228 -12.56 -24.59 0.61
CA THR A 228 -13.94 -25.06 0.72
C THR A 228 -14.92 -23.89 0.60
N PRO A 229 -16.19 -24.15 0.24
CA PRO A 229 -17.22 -23.10 0.23
C PRO A 229 -17.38 -22.37 1.57
N SER A 230 -17.08 -23.00 2.71
CA SER A 230 -17.11 -22.36 4.03
C SER A 230 -15.91 -21.44 4.32
N LYS A 231 -14.83 -21.59 3.54
CA LYS A 231 -13.56 -20.85 3.72
C LYS A 231 -13.12 -20.16 2.43
N TRP A 232 -14.07 -19.88 1.54
CA TRP A 232 -13.82 -19.28 0.22
C TRP A 232 -13.16 -17.89 0.32
N PHE A 233 -13.37 -17.23 1.46
CA PHE A 233 -12.81 -15.95 1.88
C PHE A 233 -12.06 -16.13 3.20
N GLY A 234 -10.97 -15.36 3.38
CA GLY A 234 -10.22 -15.35 4.63
C GLY A 234 -8.73 -15.68 4.46
N PRO A 235 -8.04 -16.04 5.55
CA PRO A 235 -6.61 -16.32 5.54
C PRO A 235 -6.22 -17.57 4.73
N GLU A 236 -7.10 -18.57 4.59
CA GLU A 236 -6.77 -19.82 3.88
C GLU A 236 -6.81 -19.68 2.35
N GLN A 237 -7.54 -18.68 1.84
CA GLN A 237 -7.74 -18.44 0.41
C GLN A 237 -6.46 -17.88 -0.25
N GLY A 238 -5.66 -18.72 -0.88
CA GLY A 238 -4.41 -18.32 -1.53
C GLY A 238 -4.51 -17.97 -3.03
N GLN A 239 -5.67 -18.13 -3.67
CA GLN A 239 -5.86 -18.00 -5.12
C GLN A 239 -6.35 -16.60 -5.54
N LYS A 240 -6.20 -15.58 -4.69
CA LYS A 240 -6.60 -14.21 -5.02
C LYS A 240 -5.48 -13.46 -5.73
N SER A 241 -5.70 -13.16 -7.00
CA SER A 241 -4.72 -12.50 -7.86
C SER A 241 -4.45 -11.05 -7.46
N TYR A 242 -5.44 -10.34 -6.93
CA TYR A 242 -5.31 -8.91 -6.64
C TYR A 242 -4.30 -8.63 -5.51
N GLU A 243 -4.45 -9.26 -4.35
CA GLU A 243 -3.49 -9.09 -3.24
C GLU A 243 -2.10 -9.61 -3.59
N MET A 244 -2.05 -10.68 -4.41
CA MET A 244 -0.81 -11.22 -4.95
C MET A 244 -0.09 -10.21 -5.85
N MET A 245 -0.79 -9.62 -6.83
CA MET A 245 -0.22 -8.59 -7.69
C MET A 245 0.25 -7.38 -6.89
N SER A 246 -0.49 -7.01 -5.85
CA SER A 246 -0.08 -5.92 -4.99
C SER A 246 1.20 -6.21 -4.18
N CYS A 247 1.49 -7.49 -3.86
CA CYS A 247 2.78 -7.86 -3.30
C CYS A 247 3.89 -7.71 -4.35
N TYR A 248 3.61 -8.06 -5.61
CA TYR A 248 4.58 -7.93 -6.70
C TYR A 248 4.91 -6.48 -7.05
N GLU A 249 3.95 -5.55 -6.98
CA GLU A 249 4.24 -4.11 -7.08
C GLU A 249 5.28 -3.69 -6.03
N GLY A 250 5.09 -4.08 -4.77
CA GLY A 250 6.07 -3.82 -3.72
C GLY A 250 7.41 -4.53 -3.93
N LEU A 251 7.42 -5.73 -4.52
CA LEU A 251 8.65 -6.44 -4.85
C LEU A 251 9.46 -5.71 -5.92
N LEU A 252 8.79 -5.10 -6.90
CA LEU A 252 9.43 -4.25 -7.90
C LEU A 252 9.99 -2.98 -7.27
N GLU A 253 9.29 -2.36 -6.32
CA GLU A 253 9.85 -1.23 -5.56
C GLU A 253 11.07 -1.61 -4.71
N LEU A 254 11.11 -2.83 -4.16
CA LEU A 254 12.30 -3.33 -3.43
C LEU A 254 13.48 -3.62 -4.36
N TYR A 255 13.20 -4.00 -5.61
CA TYR A 255 14.24 -4.30 -6.60
C TYR A 255 14.97 -3.05 -7.09
N ARG A 256 14.25 -1.92 -7.19
CA ARG A 256 14.80 -0.62 -7.60
C ARG A 256 15.73 -0.05 -6.54
#